data_AF-A0A653DCH0-F1
#
_entry.id   AF-A0A653DCH0-F1
#
_cell.length_a   1.000
_cell.length_b   1.000
_cell.length_c   1.000
_cell.angle_alpha   90.00
_cell.angle_beta   90.00
_cell.angle_gamma   90.00
#
_symmetry.space_group_name_H-M   'P 1'
#
loop_
_entity.id
_entity.type
_entity.pdbx_description
1 polymer ?
#
loop_
_entity_poly.entity_id
_entity_poly.type
_entity_poly.pdbx_seq_one_letter_code
_entity_poly.pdbx_strand_id
1 'polypeptide(L)'
;AKCQFAQKLDLRGFLTKATIFPYGFRTIGTTPAKKDAWLSKIFVRKIEPTKESHSRMLSDKEIIYSLQTHNYRPDSKIPYLNNIKKTVDYIKAQDSLSKKVELVGSWTVNVGDQDQALHLWKFTGGYEKIDAFNEFLGKSEEYQKIQEEQGKLVRSRHLQYLLAFSYWPQILLRDPKNIYEIRSYALKPGTMIEWGNNWARAINHRQNNDEAFAGFFSQIGRLYNVHHIWCYTNLNSRKLTRESAWRSPGWDECVAYTVPLIREMHCRIMVPTDFSPTQ
;
A
#
# COMPACT_ATOMS: atom_id res chain seq x y z
N ALA A 1 -16.40 42.89 37.67
CA ALA A 1 -15.85 44.26 37.52
C ALA A 1 -14.46 44.18 36.90
N LYS A 2 -13.97 45.25 36.25
CA LYS A 2 -12.56 45.40 35.86
C LYS A 2 -11.85 46.30 36.88
N CYS A 3 -10.60 46.01 37.21
CA CYS A 3 -9.71 46.96 37.86
C CYS A 3 -8.42 47.05 37.05
N GLN A 4 -8.12 48.25 36.54
CA GLN A 4 -6.78 48.62 36.09
C GLN A 4 -6.08 49.33 37.24
N PHE A 5 -4.75 49.25 37.28
CA PHE A 5 -3.95 50.31 37.88
C PHE A 5 -2.87 50.72 36.90
N ALA A 6 -2.60 52.02 36.85
CA ALA A 6 -1.58 52.63 36.00
C ALA A 6 -0.96 53.79 36.78
N GLN A 7 0.34 54.01 36.58
CA GLN A 7 1.03 55.22 37.03
C GLN A 7 2.03 55.69 35.98
N LYS A 8 2.26 57.00 35.98
CA LYS A 8 2.97 57.77 34.94
C LYS A 8 3.84 58.83 35.64
N LEU A 9 5.10 58.95 35.22
CA LEU A 9 6.07 60.04 35.41
C LEU A 9 7.28 59.62 34.50
N ASP A 10 7.84 60.38 33.55
CA ASP A 10 7.91 61.83 33.28
C ASP A 10 8.77 62.56 34.34
N LEU A 11 9.81 63.36 34.04
CA LEU A 11 10.07 64.27 32.91
C LEU A 11 11.58 64.50 32.64
N ARG A 12 11.94 64.86 31.38
CA ARG A 12 13.14 65.64 30.92
C ARG A 12 14.55 65.02 31.17
N GLY A 13 15.60 65.27 30.36
CA GLY A 13 15.70 65.94 29.04
C GLY A 13 16.88 66.93 28.94
N PHE A 14 17.78 66.77 27.96
CA PHE A 14 18.80 67.77 27.55
C PHE A 14 19.18 67.66 26.06
N LEU A 15 19.76 68.73 25.49
CA LEU A 15 19.98 68.94 24.04
C LEU A 15 21.37 69.52 23.72
N THR A 16 21.98 69.11 22.59
CA THR A 16 22.98 69.92 21.83
C THR A 16 23.10 69.47 20.35
N LYS A 17 23.65 70.34 19.49
CA LYS A 17 23.90 70.17 18.02
C LYS A 17 25.41 70.38 17.71
N ALA A 18 26.01 70.22 16.51
CA ALA A 18 25.58 69.76 15.17
C ALA A 18 26.56 68.67 14.59
N THR A 19 27.32 68.72 13.46
CA THR A 19 27.61 69.74 12.41
C THR A 19 28.03 69.12 11.03
N ILE A 20 27.05 68.91 10.14
CA ILE A 20 27.04 69.19 8.67
C ILE A 20 28.27 68.88 7.74
N PHE A 21 28.10 67.85 6.87
CA PHE A 21 28.42 67.75 5.40
C PHE A 21 29.90 67.80 4.87
N PRO A 22 30.20 67.46 3.57
CA PRO A 22 29.32 67.15 2.42
C PRO A 22 29.67 65.94 1.48
N TYR A 23 28.77 65.74 0.48
CA TYR A 23 28.90 65.04 -0.83
C TYR A 23 28.88 63.49 -0.94
N GLY A 24 27.94 63.01 -1.78
CA GLY A 24 27.77 61.61 -2.22
C GLY A 24 26.43 61.44 -2.96
N PHE A 25 26.46 61.18 -4.27
CA PHE A 25 25.32 61.23 -5.20
C PHE A 25 24.05 60.44 -4.78
N ARG A 26 22.87 61.02 -5.07
CA ARG A 26 21.60 60.28 -5.20
C ARG A 26 21.45 59.71 -6.60
N THR A 27 20.98 58.47 -6.71
CA THR A 27 20.25 57.97 -7.89
C THR A 27 18.95 57.31 -7.42
N ILE A 28 17.82 57.70 -8.04
CA ILE A 28 16.50 57.11 -7.76
C ILE A 28 16.23 56.06 -8.82
N GLY A 29 16.36 54.78 -8.47
CA GLY A 29 16.04 53.65 -9.34
C GLY A 29 14.63 53.13 -9.07
N THR A 30 13.67 53.42 -9.96
CA THR A 30 12.32 52.85 -9.90
C THR A 30 12.27 51.48 -10.58
N THR A 31 12.56 50.41 -9.82
CA THR A 31 12.34 49.03 -10.29
C THR A 31 10.87 48.61 -10.11
N PRO A 32 10.24 47.98 -11.12
CA PRO A 32 8.82 47.64 -11.06
C PRO A 32 8.57 46.41 -10.20
N ALA A 33 7.50 46.46 -9.40
CA ALA A 33 7.01 45.29 -8.68
C ALA A 33 6.47 44.25 -9.66
N LYS A 34 7.23 43.18 -9.91
CA LYS A 34 6.75 41.99 -10.63
C LYS A 34 6.46 40.85 -9.66
N LYS A 35 5.28 40.26 -9.85
CA LYS A 35 4.89 38.94 -9.32
C LYS A 35 5.83 37.88 -9.92
N ASP A 36 6.03 36.77 -9.19
CA ASP A 36 5.93 35.38 -9.68
C ASP A 36 6.55 34.38 -8.69
N ALA A 37 6.00 34.36 -7.46
CA ALA A 37 6.46 33.49 -6.36
C ALA A 37 5.95 32.03 -6.46
N TRP A 38 5.79 31.48 -7.68
CA TRP A 38 5.06 30.21 -7.89
C TRP A 38 5.81 29.13 -8.70
N LEU A 39 6.77 29.49 -9.57
CA LEU A 39 7.34 28.55 -10.54
C LEU A 39 8.69 27.90 -10.13
N SER A 40 9.23 28.22 -8.96
CA SER A 40 10.60 27.82 -8.54
C SER A 40 10.70 26.45 -7.83
N LYS A 41 9.68 25.58 -7.89
CA LYS A 41 9.63 24.29 -7.16
C LYS A 41 9.35 23.05 -8.02
N ILE A 42 9.88 22.99 -9.25
CA ILE A 42 9.96 21.73 -10.04
C ILE A 42 11.40 21.44 -10.45
N PHE A 43 12.30 21.31 -9.48
CA PHE A 43 13.51 20.52 -9.67
C PHE A 43 13.16 19.04 -9.57
N VAL A 44 12.86 18.42 -10.72
CA VAL A 44 12.88 16.96 -10.83
C VAL A 44 14.29 16.50 -10.46
N ARG A 45 14.44 15.78 -9.35
CA ARG A 45 15.70 15.11 -9.03
C ARG A 45 16.03 14.22 -10.23
N LYS A 46 17.18 14.44 -10.88
CA LYS A 46 17.70 13.48 -11.87
C LYS A 46 17.86 12.15 -11.16
N ILE A 47 17.01 11.18 -11.51
CA ILE A 47 17.16 9.80 -11.06
C ILE A 47 18.38 9.27 -11.80
N GLU A 48 19.48 9.03 -11.09
CA GLU A 48 20.62 8.33 -11.67
C GLU A 48 20.17 6.92 -12.05
N PRO A 49 20.48 6.44 -13.28
CA PRO A 49 20.07 5.12 -13.72
C PRO A 49 20.84 4.04 -12.95
N THR A 50 20.27 3.59 -11.83
CA THR A 50 20.82 2.51 -11.01
C THR A 50 21.02 1.25 -11.85
N LYS A 51 22.25 0.72 -11.89
CA LYS A 51 22.62 -0.46 -12.73
C LYS A 51 21.99 -1.79 -12.29
N GLU A 52 21.11 -1.78 -11.30
CA GLU A 52 20.40 -2.94 -10.79
C GLU A 52 18.90 -2.87 -11.10
N SER A 53 18.27 -4.03 -11.35
CA SER A 53 16.81 -4.11 -11.48
C SER A 53 16.15 -3.64 -10.18
N HIS A 54 15.27 -2.64 -10.26
CA HIS A 54 14.70 -1.93 -9.10
C HIS A 54 14.06 -2.80 -8.00
N SER A 55 13.65 -4.04 -8.29
CA SER A 55 13.15 -4.99 -7.27
C SER A 55 14.22 -5.61 -6.36
N ARG A 56 15.52 -5.58 -6.71
CA ARG A 56 16.60 -6.20 -5.91
C ARG A 56 16.71 -5.65 -4.48
N MET A 57 16.41 -4.36 -4.27
CA MET A 57 16.54 -3.73 -2.95
C MET A 57 15.37 -3.99 -2.00
N LEU A 58 14.26 -4.58 -2.47
CA LEU A 58 12.98 -4.60 -1.74
C LEU A 58 12.41 -5.99 -1.47
N SER A 59 13.00 -7.07 -1.98
CA SER A 59 12.39 -8.41 -1.92
C SER A 59 13.39 -9.54 -2.24
N ASP A 60 13.19 -10.71 -1.63
CA ASP A 60 13.62 -11.98 -2.23
C ASP A 60 12.91 -12.17 -3.60
N LYS A 61 13.60 -12.80 -4.56
CA LYS A 61 13.08 -13.10 -5.90
C LYS A 61 12.67 -14.55 -6.09
N GLU A 62 13.08 -15.46 -5.21
CA GLU A 62 12.68 -16.86 -5.28
C GLU A 62 11.23 -17.08 -4.84
N ILE A 63 10.69 -16.19 -3.99
CA ILE A 63 9.31 -16.21 -3.53
C ILE A 63 8.49 -15.17 -4.30
N ILE A 64 7.55 -15.65 -5.12
CA ILE A 64 6.63 -14.81 -5.89
C ILE A 64 5.21 -15.03 -5.38
N TYR A 65 4.47 -13.94 -5.15
CA TYR A 65 3.08 -14.00 -4.74
C TYR A 65 2.16 -13.78 -5.94
N SER A 66 1.09 -14.56 -6.01
CA SER A 66 0.04 -14.46 -7.02
C SER A 66 -1.22 -13.97 -6.33
N LEU A 67 -1.65 -12.74 -6.66
CA LEU A 67 -2.89 -12.16 -6.17
C LEU A 67 -3.95 -12.26 -7.27
N GLN A 68 -4.86 -13.21 -7.09
CA GLN A 68 -6.04 -13.40 -7.93
C GLN A 68 -7.20 -12.58 -7.36
N THR A 69 -7.86 -11.79 -8.21
CA THR A 69 -9.12 -11.09 -7.87
C THR A 69 -10.20 -11.55 -8.83
N HIS A 70 -11.19 -12.27 -8.31
CA HIS A 70 -12.27 -12.87 -9.08
C HIS A 70 -13.59 -12.18 -8.73
N ASN A 71 -14.29 -11.65 -9.74
CA ASN A 71 -15.67 -11.21 -9.60
C ASN A 71 -16.57 -12.37 -10.01
N TYR A 72 -17.32 -12.93 -9.06
CA TYR A 72 -18.33 -13.95 -9.31
C TYR A 72 -19.68 -13.32 -9.73
N ARG A 73 -20.66 -14.12 -10.11
CA ARG A 73 -22.06 -13.66 -10.21
C ARG A 73 -22.76 -13.79 -8.84
N PRO A 74 -23.67 -12.87 -8.46
CA PRO A 74 -24.31 -12.85 -7.14
C PRO A 74 -25.12 -14.13 -6.86
N ASP A 75 -25.75 -14.69 -7.90
CA ASP A 75 -26.46 -15.98 -7.86
C ASP A 75 -25.56 -17.21 -7.58
N SER A 76 -24.24 -17.06 -7.74
CA SER A 76 -23.29 -18.15 -7.88
C SER A 76 -22.29 -18.27 -6.72
N LYS A 77 -22.44 -17.48 -5.64
CA LYS A 77 -21.44 -17.40 -4.54
C LYS A 77 -21.06 -18.77 -3.96
N ILE A 78 -22.04 -19.62 -3.64
CA ILE A 78 -21.78 -20.94 -3.04
C ILE A 78 -21.13 -21.92 -4.05
N PRO A 79 -21.69 -22.13 -5.26
CA PRO A 79 -21.00 -22.90 -6.31
C PRO A 79 -19.58 -22.41 -6.62
N TYR A 80 -19.38 -21.08 -6.66
CA TYR A 80 -18.08 -20.47 -6.89
C TYR A 80 -17.07 -20.83 -5.79
N LEU A 81 -17.44 -20.68 -4.51
CA LEU A 81 -16.56 -21.02 -3.39
C LEU A 81 -16.23 -22.52 -3.36
N ASN A 82 -17.20 -23.38 -3.67
CA ASN A 82 -16.98 -24.82 -3.81
C ASN A 82 -15.99 -25.15 -4.94
N ASN A 83 -16.07 -24.45 -6.08
CA ASN A 83 -15.13 -24.62 -7.19
C ASN A 83 -13.71 -24.11 -6.86
N ILE A 84 -13.57 -23.01 -6.10
CA ILE A 84 -12.26 -22.60 -5.58
C ILE A 84 -11.74 -23.62 -4.55
N LYS A 85 -12.60 -24.19 -3.71
CA LYS A 85 -12.19 -25.27 -2.79
C LYS A 85 -11.67 -26.49 -3.56
N LYS A 86 -12.38 -26.96 -4.61
CA LYS A 86 -11.88 -28.00 -5.54
C LYS A 86 -10.49 -27.63 -6.10
N THR A 87 -10.31 -26.38 -6.53
CA THR A 87 -9.03 -25.86 -7.05
C THR A 87 -7.90 -25.99 -6.02
N VAL A 88 -8.17 -25.62 -4.76
CA VAL A 88 -7.19 -25.68 -3.65
C VAL A 88 -6.86 -27.13 -3.27
N ASP A 89 -7.88 -27.98 -3.17
CA ASP A 89 -7.71 -29.39 -2.80
C ASP A 89 -6.97 -30.16 -3.91
N TYR A 90 -7.29 -29.89 -5.19
CA TYR A 90 -6.58 -30.46 -6.34
C TYR A 90 -5.08 -30.11 -6.33
N ILE A 91 -4.72 -28.84 -6.15
CA ILE A 91 -3.31 -28.40 -6.10
C ILE A 91 -2.57 -29.04 -4.91
N LYS A 92 -3.22 -29.16 -3.75
CA LYS A 92 -2.65 -29.83 -2.57
C LYS A 92 -2.40 -31.32 -2.78
N ALA A 93 -3.23 -31.99 -3.59
CA ALA A 93 -3.10 -33.42 -3.89
C ALA A 93 -1.94 -33.75 -4.85
N GLN A 94 -1.35 -32.76 -5.54
CA GLN A 94 -0.21 -32.97 -6.42
C GLN A 94 1.11 -32.82 -5.65
N ASP A 95 1.81 -33.93 -5.36
CA ASP A 95 3.10 -33.93 -4.64
C ASP A 95 4.19 -33.07 -5.29
N SER A 96 4.11 -32.88 -6.61
CA SER A 96 5.00 -31.99 -7.39
C SER A 96 4.75 -30.51 -7.12
N LEU A 97 3.54 -30.13 -6.69
CA LEU A 97 3.10 -28.74 -6.49
C LEU A 97 2.99 -28.37 -5.01
N SER A 98 2.55 -29.30 -4.15
CA SER A 98 2.18 -29.06 -2.75
C SER A 98 3.32 -28.50 -1.88
N LYS A 99 4.58 -28.74 -2.28
CA LYS A 99 5.82 -28.25 -1.63
C LYS A 99 6.36 -26.95 -2.25
N LYS A 100 5.64 -26.34 -3.20
CA LYS A 100 6.09 -25.18 -4.00
C LYS A 100 5.02 -24.13 -4.22
N VAL A 101 3.74 -24.50 -4.14
CA VAL A 101 2.57 -23.62 -4.34
C VAL A 101 1.66 -23.71 -3.14
N GLU A 102 1.65 -22.64 -2.33
CA GLU A 102 0.89 -22.56 -1.08
C GLU A 102 -0.26 -21.55 -1.24
N LEU A 103 -1.47 -21.91 -0.82
CA LEU A 103 -2.52 -20.90 -0.58
C LEU A 103 -2.15 -20.15 0.71
N VAL A 104 -1.89 -18.86 0.61
CA VAL A 104 -1.59 -17.99 1.76
C VAL A 104 -2.88 -17.54 2.43
N GLY A 105 -3.91 -17.22 1.63
CA GLY A 105 -5.22 -16.83 2.12
C GLY A 105 -6.25 -16.69 1.01
N SER A 106 -7.51 -16.90 1.38
CA SER A 106 -8.67 -16.81 0.51
C SER A 106 -9.79 -16.07 1.25
N TRP A 107 -10.31 -15.00 0.66
CA TRP A 107 -11.30 -14.14 1.31
C TRP A 107 -12.41 -13.73 0.35
N THR A 108 -13.63 -13.56 0.87
CA THR A 108 -14.71 -12.83 0.17
C THR A 108 -14.78 -11.39 0.64
N VAL A 109 -15.11 -10.47 -0.26
CA VAL A 109 -15.25 -9.05 0.06
C VAL A 109 -16.61 -8.79 0.72
N ASN A 110 -16.58 -8.12 1.87
CA ASN A 110 -17.77 -7.73 2.63
C ASN A 110 -18.08 -6.23 2.48
N VAL A 111 -17.03 -5.39 2.40
CA VAL A 111 -17.13 -3.95 2.11
C VAL A 111 -16.23 -3.61 0.93
N GLY A 112 -16.83 -3.04 -0.12
CA GLY A 112 -16.25 -2.93 -1.45
C GLY A 112 -17.12 -3.67 -2.46
N ASP A 113 -16.51 -4.26 -3.48
CA ASP A 113 -17.20 -5.04 -4.50
C ASP A 113 -17.71 -6.37 -3.89
N GLN A 114 -18.99 -6.47 -3.49
CA GLN A 114 -19.45 -7.60 -2.66
C GLN A 114 -19.45 -8.97 -3.40
N ASP A 115 -19.65 -8.97 -4.71
CA ASP A 115 -19.55 -10.16 -5.59
C ASP A 115 -18.09 -10.54 -5.92
N GLN A 116 -17.13 -10.24 -5.04
CA GLN A 116 -15.70 -10.43 -5.27
C GLN A 116 -15.05 -11.35 -4.23
N ALA A 117 -14.09 -12.14 -4.69
CA ALA A 117 -13.17 -12.89 -3.85
C ALA A 117 -11.72 -12.61 -4.25
N LEU A 118 -10.82 -12.64 -3.27
CA LEU A 118 -9.39 -12.51 -3.46
C LEU A 118 -8.70 -13.78 -2.95
N HIS A 119 -7.76 -14.30 -3.73
CA HIS A 119 -6.97 -15.48 -3.40
C HIS A 119 -5.50 -15.12 -3.55
N LEU A 120 -4.74 -15.23 -2.46
CA LEU A 120 -3.31 -14.97 -2.41
C LEU A 120 -2.57 -16.31 -2.34
N TRP A 121 -1.75 -16.58 -3.33
CA TRP A 121 -0.90 -17.76 -3.42
C TRP A 121 0.58 -17.36 -3.31
N LYS A 122 1.41 -18.27 -2.81
CA LYS A 122 2.86 -18.14 -2.72
C LYS A 122 3.49 -19.24 -3.57
N PHE A 123 4.36 -18.84 -4.50
CA PHE A 123 5.16 -19.70 -5.35
C PHE A 123 6.62 -19.63 -4.92
N THR A 124 7.32 -20.77 -4.89
CA THR A 124 8.72 -20.87 -4.46
C THR A 124 9.59 -21.47 -5.57
N GLY A 125 10.64 -20.75 -5.98
CA GLY A 125 11.53 -21.09 -7.10
C GLY A 125 11.42 -20.14 -8.31
N GLY A 126 10.94 -18.91 -8.11
CA GLY A 126 10.86 -17.91 -9.17
C GLY A 126 9.85 -18.21 -10.30
N TYR A 127 9.96 -17.46 -11.40
CA TYR A 127 9.01 -17.54 -12.52
C TYR A 127 9.04 -18.88 -13.26
N GLU A 128 10.20 -19.54 -13.35
CA GLU A 128 10.32 -20.84 -14.01
C GLU A 128 9.38 -21.90 -13.41
N LYS A 129 9.17 -21.88 -12.08
CA LYS A 129 8.25 -22.81 -11.41
C LYS A 129 6.78 -22.37 -11.51
N ILE A 130 6.51 -21.10 -11.79
CA ILE A 130 5.18 -20.62 -12.19
C ILE A 130 4.84 -21.13 -13.60
N ASP A 131 5.78 -21.04 -14.54
CA ASP A 131 5.58 -21.50 -15.91
C ASP A 131 5.41 -23.03 -15.98
N ALA A 132 6.24 -23.79 -15.26
CA ALA A 132 6.08 -25.25 -15.13
C ALA A 132 4.75 -25.65 -14.44
N PHE A 133 4.28 -24.89 -13.46
CA PHE A 133 2.95 -25.07 -12.84
C PHE A 133 1.82 -24.81 -13.83
N ASN A 134 1.91 -23.74 -14.63
CA ASN A 134 0.94 -23.42 -15.66
C ASN A 134 0.91 -24.48 -16.77
N GLU A 135 2.06 -25.02 -17.17
CA GLU A 135 2.16 -26.11 -18.15
C GLU A 135 1.57 -27.42 -17.60
N PHE A 136 1.89 -27.79 -16.36
CA PHE A 136 1.32 -28.97 -15.69
C PHE A 136 -0.20 -28.90 -15.62
N LEU A 137 -0.74 -27.78 -15.13
CA LEU A 137 -2.18 -27.59 -15.01
C LEU A 137 -2.87 -27.48 -16.37
N GLY A 138 -2.20 -26.90 -17.37
CA GLY A 138 -2.68 -26.84 -18.76
C GLY A 138 -2.87 -28.23 -19.40
N LYS A 139 -2.10 -29.23 -18.96
CA LYS A 139 -2.19 -30.63 -19.45
C LYS A 139 -3.16 -31.51 -18.65
N SER A 140 -3.69 -31.04 -17.52
CA SER A 140 -4.56 -31.82 -16.64
C SER A 140 -6.04 -31.70 -17.04
N GLU A 141 -6.62 -32.78 -17.56
CA GLU A 141 -8.06 -32.81 -17.88
C GLU A 141 -8.96 -32.53 -16.66
N GLU A 142 -8.57 -32.99 -15.47
CA GLU A 142 -9.33 -32.76 -14.24
C GLU A 142 -9.33 -31.26 -13.90
N TYR A 143 -8.17 -30.62 -14.00
CA TYR A 143 -8.05 -29.18 -13.78
C TYR A 143 -8.78 -28.36 -14.86
N GLN A 144 -8.73 -28.79 -16.12
CA GLN A 144 -9.51 -28.19 -17.21
C GLN A 144 -11.02 -28.22 -16.89
N LYS A 145 -11.55 -29.36 -16.42
CA LYS A 145 -12.96 -29.49 -16.01
C LYS A 145 -13.31 -28.55 -14.83
N ILE A 146 -12.41 -28.39 -13.84
CA ILE A 146 -12.56 -27.41 -12.76
C ILE A 146 -12.55 -25.96 -13.30
N GLN A 147 -11.72 -25.65 -14.29
CA GLN A 147 -11.65 -24.33 -14.92
C GLN A 147 -12.88 -24.01 -15.79
N GLU A 148 -13.45 -25.00 -16.49
CA GLU A 148 -14.71 -24.85 -17.21
C GLU A 148 -15.89 -24.59 -16.28
N GLU A 149 -15.99 -25.32 -15.17
CA GLU A 149 -16.95 -25.02 -14.10
C GLU A 149 -16.76 -23.57 -13.61
N GLN A 150 -15.52 -23.15 -13.36
CA GLN A 150 -15.23 -21.80 -12.88
C GLN A 150 -15.66 -20.72 -13.88
N GLY A 151 -15.40 -20.93 -15.16
CA GLY A 151 -15.82 -20.03 -16.25
C GLY A 151 -17.34 -19.85 -16.28
N LYS A 152 -18.11 -20.89 -15.94
CA LYS A 152 -19.57 -20.85 -15.83
C LYS A 152 -20.08 -20.11 -14.57
N LEU A 153 -19.21 -19.59 -13.71
CA LEU A 153 -19.55 -18.97 -12.41
C LEU A 153 -18.98 -17.54 -12.21
N VAL A 154 -17.97 -17.14 -12.99
CA VAL A 154 -17.32 -15.81 -12.89
C VAL A 154 -17.80 -14.82 -13.95
N ARG A 155 -17.76 -13.52 -13.60
CA ARG A 155 -17.90 -12.39 -14.55
C ARG A 155 -16.57 -11.96 -15.13
N SER A 156 -15.51 -11.93 -14.30
CA SER A 156 -14.17 -11.49 -14.70
C SER A 156 -13.12 -11.98 -13.69
N ARG A 157 -11.90 -12.24 -14.15
CA ARG A 157 -10.76 -12.63 -13.30
C ARG A 157 -9.55 -11.75 -13.62
N HIS A 158 -8.83 -11.33 -12.59
CA HIS A 158 -7.60 -10.55 -12.71
C HIS A 158 -6.50 -11.24 -11.90
N LEU A 159 -5.28 -11.21 -12.41
CA LEU A 159 -4.09 -11.78 -11.78
C LEU A 159 -2.97 -10.73 -11.77
N GLN A 160 -2.28 -10.60 -10.64
CA GLN A 160 -1.02 -9.87 -10.52
C GLN A 160 0.03 -10.79 -9.90
N TYR A 161 1.23 -10.83 -10.48
CA TYR A 161 2.40 -11.37 -9.81
C TYR A 161 3.11 -10.26 -9.05
N LEU A 162 3.38 -10.52 -7.78
CA LEU A 162 3.82 -9.56 -6.77
C LEU A 162 5.08 -10.08 -6.07
N LEU A 163 5.87 -9.15 -5.53
CA LEU A 163 6.93 -9.45 -4.56
C LEU A 163 6.57 -8.80 -3.21
N ALA A 164 6.98 -9.42 -2.11
CA ALA A 164 6.76 -8.90 -0.76
C ALA A 164 7.82 -7.85 -0.41
N PHE A 165 7.44 -6.81 0.32
CA PHE A 165 8.39 -5.83 0.87
C PHE A 165 9.21 -6.47 1.99
N SER A 166 10.54 -6.43 1.87
CA SER A 166 11.50 -6.97 2.84
C SER A 166 11.44 -6.35 4.24
N TYR A 167 10.86 -5.15 4.37
CA TYR A 167 10.61 -4.45 5.63
C TYR A 167 9.23 -4.76 6.25
N TRP A 168 8.40 -5.60 5.62
CA TRP A 168 7.13 -6.03 6.19
C TRP A 168 7.34 -7.22 7.13
N PRO A 169 6.57 -7.34 8.24
CA PRO A 169 6.59 -8.56 9.04
C PRO A 169 6.26 -9.81 8.20
N GLN A 170 6.80 -10.95 8.62
CA GLN A 170 6.47 -12.25 8.04
C GLN A 170 4.98 -12.55 8.19
N ILE A 171 4.42 -13.27 7.21
CA ILE A 171 3.00 -13.65 7.22
C ILE A 171 2.78 -14.75 8.24
N LEU A 172 2.07 -14.44 9.32
CA LEU A 172 1.69 -15.38 10.38
C LEU A 172 0.17 -15.57 10.42
N LEU A 173 -0.27 -16.80 10.69
CA LEU A 173 -1.67 -17.09 11.00
C LEU A 173 -1.99 -16.62 12.44
N ARG A 174 -3.24 -16.24 12.70
CA ARG A 174 -3.65 -15.60 13.95
C ARG A 174 -5.04 -16.04 14.40
N ASP A 175 -5.10 -16.61 15.60
CA ASP A 175 -6.33 -16.84 16.34
C ASP A 175 -6.76 -15.60 17.15
N PRO A 176 -8.06 -15.43 17.47
CA PRO A 176 -9.21 -16.12 16.87
C PRO A 176 -9.58 -15.50 15.52
N LYS A 177 -10.65 -16.02 14.88
CA LYS A 177 -11.17 -15.57 13.57
C LYS A 177 -11.11 -14.07 13.33
N ASN A 178 -10.35 -13.68 12.30
CA ASN A 178 -10.05 -12.27 11.96
C ASN A 178 -10.78 -11.77 10.70
N ILE A 179 -10.88 -10.44 10.56
CA ILE A 179 -11.21 -9.74 9.31
C ILE A 179 -9.96 -9.09 8.73
N TYR A 180 -9.93 -8.97 7.39
CA TYR A 180 -8.77 -8.48 6.66
C TYR A 180 -9.12 -7.21 5.88
N GLU A 181 -8.25 -6.19 5.92
CA GLU A 181 -8.36 -4.98 5.09
C GLU A 181 -7.24 -4.99 4.05
N ILE A 182 -7.59 -5.13 2.78
CA ILE A 182 -6.63 -4.85 1.70
C ILE A 182 -6.75 -3.38 1.26
N ARG A 183 -5.61 -2.68 1.26
CA ARG A 183 -5.44 -1.35 0.68
C ARG A 183 -4.55 -1.46 -0.55
N SER A 184 -5.15 -1.24 -1.71
CA SER A 184 -4.45 -1.23 -3.00
C SER A 184 -4.27 0.20 -3.47
N TYR A 185 -3.03 0.60 -3.78
CA TYR A 185 -2.69 1.94 -4.23
C TYR A 185 -2.08 1.88 -5.62
N ALA A 186 -2.61 2.63 -6.58
CA ALA A 186 -1.94 2.88 -7.85
C ALA A 186 -1.04 4.11 -7.67
N LEU A 187 0.28 3.93 -7.77
CA LEU A 187 1.26 5.00 -7.62
C LEU A 187 1.46 5.77 -8.93
N LYS A 188 2.09 6.93 -8.84
CA LYS A 188 2.60 7.64 -10.02
C LYS A 188 3.79 6.84 -10.59
N PRO A 189 3.89 6.66 -11.92
CA PRO A 189 5.05 6.02 -12.54
C PRO A 189 6.36 6.66 -12.07
N GLY A 190 7.34 5.83 -11.71
CA GLY A 190 8.62 6.25 -11.13
C GLY A 190 8.66 6.42 -9.60
N THR A 191 7.54 6.69 -8.91
CA THR A 191 7.56 7.00 -7.46
C THR A 191 7.53 5.77 -6.54
N MET A 192 7.62 4.55 -7.08
CA MET A 192 7.49 3.30 -6.29
C MET A 192 8.62 3.13 -5.25
N ILE A 193 9.87 3.40 -5.62
CA ILE A 193 11.01 3.34 -4.69
C ILE A 193 10.90 4.44 -3.62
N GLU A 194 10.55 5.66 -4.02
CA GLU A 194 10.37 6.80 -3.11
C GLU A 194 9.30 6.52 -2.06
N TRP A 195 8.15 5.99 -2.49
CA TRP A 195 7.04 5.60 -1.63
C TRP A 195 7.41 4.42 -0.71
N GLY A 196 8.03 3.37 -1.24
CA GLY A 196 8.49 2.22 -0.45
C GLY A 196 9.54 2.59 0.59
N ASN A 197 10.52 3.43 0.22
CA ASN A 197 11.54 3.94 1.14
C ASN A 197 10.98 4.86 2.22
N ASN A 198 9.78 5.44 2.04
CA ASN A 198 9.06 6.12 3.12
C ASN A 198 8.34 5.09 4.02
N TRP A 199 7.61 4.14 3.42
CA TRP A 199 6.90 3.09 4.14
C TRP A 199 7.78 2.14 4.95
N ALA A 200 9.04 1.93 4.55
CA ALA A 200 10.04 1.19 5.33
C ALA A 200 10.31 1.80 6.72
N ARG A 201 10.06 3.11 6.91
CA ARG A 201 10.01 3.74 8.23
C ARG A 201 8.58 3.77 8.78
N ALA A 202 7.61 4.14 7.94
CA ALA A 202 6.23 4.37 8.38
C ALA A 202 5.54 3.12 8.98
N ILE A 203 5.95 1.91 8.57
CA ILE A 203 5.40 0.64 9.09
C ILE A 203 5.62 0.48 10.60
N ASN A 204 6.71 1.03 11.15
CA ASN A 204 7.05 0.89 12.57
C ASN A 204 6.05 1.62 13.47
N HIS A 205 5.47 2.74 13.01
CA HIS A 205 4.37 3.43 13.70
C HIS A 205 3.07 2.62 13.74
N ARG A 206 3.00 1.48 13.03
CA ARG A 206 1.84 0.59 12.90
C ARG A 206 2.16 -0.86 13.27
N GLN A 207 3.17 -1.11 14.11
CA GLN A 207 3.45 -2.44 14.66
C GLN A 207 2.81 -2.66 16.05
N ASN A 208 2.52 -1.58 16.78
CA ASN A 208 2.06 -1.63 18.19
C ASN A 208 0.76 -2.42 18.44
N ASN A 209 -0.09 -2.61 17.42
CA ASN A 209 -1.34 -3.37 17.54
C ASN A 209 -1.30 -4.71 16.77
N ASP A 210 -0.12 -5.16 16.31
CA ASP A 210 0.07 -6.31 15.39
C ASP A 210 -0.83 -6.26 14.13
N GLU A 211 -1.19 -5.07 13.67
CA GLU A 211 -2.21 -4.87 12.63
C GLU A 211 -1.72 -5.20 11.21
N ALA A 212 -0.41 -5.27 10.99
CA ALA A 212 0.21 -5.57 9.70
C ALA A 212 0.21 -7.09 9.43
N PHE A 213 -0.27 -7.53 8.26
CA PHE A 213 -0.27 -8.94 7.86
C PHE A 213 0.62 -9.22 6.65
N ALA A 214 0.51 -8.42 5.58
CA ALA A 214 1.37 -8.57 4.41
C ALA A 214 1.48 -7.26 3.59
N GLY A 215 2.60 -7.05 2.90
CA GLY A 215 2.85 -5.87 2.08
C GLY A 215 3.56 -6.24 0.78
N PHE A 216 3.02 -5.80 -0.35
CA PHE A 216 3.43 -6.25 -1.67
C PHE A 216 3.54 -5.12 -2.70
N PHE A 217 4.35 -5.34 -3.74
CA PHE A 217 4.43 -4.50 -4.93
C PHE A 217 4.33 -5.31 -6.24
N SER A 218 3.71 -4.74 -7.26
CA SER A 218 3.48 -5.36 -8.56
C SER A 218 4.78 -5.61 -9.33
N GLN A 219 4.94 -6.79 -9.93
CA GLN A 219 5.92 -7.05 -11.00
C GLN A 219 5.25 -7.29 -12.35
N ILE A 220 4.15 -8.05 -12.40
CA ILE A 220 3.41 -8.37 -13.63
C ILE A 220 1.90 -8.15 -13.39
N GLY A 221 1.19 -7.71 -14.43
CA GLY A 221 -0.21 -7.30 -14.36
C GLY A 221 -0.34 -5.78 -14.25
N ARG A 222 -1.19 -5.27 -13.35
CA ARG A 222 -1.34 -3.83 -13.12
C ARG A 222 -0.05 -3.27 -12.47
N LEU A 223 0.81 -2.64 -13.28
CA LEU A 223 2.07 -2.05 -12.84
C LEU A 223 1.88 -0.81 -11.95
N TYR A 224 2.94 -0.44 -11.24
CA TYR A 224 2.98 0.63 -10.23
C TYR A 224 1.92 0.48 -9.13
N ASN A 225 1.47 -0.75 -8.87
CA ASN A 225 0.51 -1.04 -7.81
C ASN A 225 1.20 -1.62 -6.57
N VAL A 226 0.69 -1.23 -5.40
CA VAL A 226 1.18 -1.69 -4.10
C VAL A 226 -0.01 -2.06 -3.21
N HIS A 227 0.11 -3.18 -2.50
CA HIS A 227 -0.98 -3.75 -1.70
C HIS A 227 -0.52 -3.90 -0.25
N HIS A 228 -1.22 -3.29 0.69
CA HIS A 228 -1.04 -3.53 2.12
C HIS A 228 -2.26 -4.28 2.66
N ILE A 229 -2.03 -5.48 3.18
CA ILE A 229 -3.04 -6.28 3.87
C ILE A 229 -2.83 -6.11 5.38
N TRP A 230 -3.90 -5.70 6.05
CA TRP A 230 -3.99 -5.53 7.49
C TRP A 230 -4.98 -6.54 8.05
N CYS A 231 -4.80 -6.96 9.29
CA CYS A 231 -5.61 -7.97 9.97
C CYS A 231 -6.08 -7.40 11.32
N TYR A 232 -7.37 -7.57 11.62
CA TYR A 232 -7.99 -7.09 12.85
C TYR A 232 -9.11 -8.05 13.28
N THR A 233 -9.38 -8.15 14.58
CA THR A 233 -10.45 -9.02 15.10
C THR A 233 -11.85 -8.62 14.67
N ASN A 234 -12.12 -7.33 14.42
CA ASN A 234 -13.40 -6.81 13.93
C ASN A 234 -13.29 -5.35 13.44
N LEU A 235 -14.39 -4.77 12.97
CA LEU A 235 -14.44 -3.38 12.49
C LEU A 235 -14.18 -2.32 13.58
N ASN A 236 -14.48 -2.62 14.85
CA ASN A 236 -14.24 -1.69 15.95
C ASN A 236 -12.77 -1.72 16.41
N SER A 237 -12.14 -2.90 16.52
CA SER A 237 -10.69 -2.97 16.74
C SER A 237 -9.94 -2.29 15.60
N ARG A 238 -10.32 -2.53 14.34
CA ARG A 238 -9.82 -1.76 13.18
C ARG A 238 -9.94 -0.24 13.36
N LYS A 239 -11.08 0.27 13.83
CA LYS A 239 -11.29 1.71 14.09
C LYS A 239 -10.27 2.21 15.12
N LEU A 240 -10.26 1.60 16.31
CA LEU A 240 -9.41 1.99 17.44
C LEU A 240 -7.92 1.93 17.09
N THR A 241 -7.50 0.85 16.43
CA THR A 241 -6.14 0.66 15.87
C THR A 241 -5.76 1.82 14.94
N ARG A 242 -6.60 2.14 13.96
CA ARG A 242 -6.34 3.25 13.02
C ARG A 242 -6.33 4.63 13.70
N GLU A 243 -7.14 4.83 14.74
CA GLU A 243 -7.13 6.04 15.57
C GLU A 243 -5.91 6.12 16.50
N SER A 244 -5.33 4.99 16.90
CA SER A 244 -4.08 4.93 17.67
C SER A 244 -2.86 5.30 16.82
N ALA A 245 -2.80 4.85 15.56
CA ALA A 245 -1.71 5.17 14.64
C ALA A 245 -1.58 6.68 14.36
N TRP A 246 -2.70 7.41 14.35
CA TRP A 246 -2.69 8.88 14.26
C TRP A 246 -2.16 9.60 15.51
N ARG A 247 -1.88 8.88 16.60
CA ARG A 247 -1.24 9.41 17.82
C ARG A 247 0.26 9.11 17.86
N SER A 248 0.77 8.31 16.92
CA SER A 248 2.20 8.00 16.78
C SER A 248 2.92 9.19 16.10
N PRO A 249 3.89 9.86 16.76
CA PRO A 249 4.61 10.98 16.16
C PRO A 249 5.32 10.58 14.85
N GLY A 250 5.19 11.42 13.81
CA GLY A 250 5.80 11.20 12.49
C GLY A 250 4.95 10.35 11.53
N TRP A 251 3.86 9.72 12.00
CA TRP A 251 2.92 9.03 11.11
C TRP A 251 2.20 10.02 10.16
N ASP A 252 1.86 11.20 10.67
CA ASP A 252 1.27 12.31 9.92
C ASP A 252 2.20 12.83 8.83
N GLU A 253 3.50 12.99 9.12
CA GLU A 253 4.52 13.34 8.11
C GLU A 253 4.63 12.27 7.02
N CYS A 254 4.63 10.98 7.40
CA CYS A 254 4.66 9.87 6.46
C CYS A 254 3.42 9.87 5.53
N VAL A 255 2.23 10.17 6.06
CA VAL A 255 1.01 10.30 5.25
C VAL A 255 1.08 11.54 4.34
N ALA A 256 1.49 12.69 4.86
CA ALA A 256 1.63 13.93 4.09
C ALA A 256 2.62 13.80 2.92
N TYR A 257 3.71 13.02 3.10
CA TYR A 257 4.69 12.73 2.04
C TYR A 257 4.19 11.70 1.03
N THR A 258 3.54 10.62 1.48
CA THR A 258 3.19 9.48 0.60
C THR A 258 1.88 9.65 -0.17
N VAL A 259 0.91 10.42 0.34
CA VAL A 259 -0.36 10.69 -0.35
C VAL A 259 -0.16 11.38 -1.71
N PRO A 260 0.67 12.43 -1.85
CA PRO A 260 0.97 13.05 -3.14
C PRO A 260 1.61 12.13 -4.19
N LEU A 261 2.12 10.95 -3.82
CA LEU A 261 2.72 9.98 -4.76
C LEU A 261 1.69 9.00 -5.34
N ILE A 262 0.47 8.99 -4.80
CA ILE A 262 -0.63 8.10 -5.21
C ILE A 262 -1.46 8.76 -6.32
N ARG A 263 -2.06 7.94 -7.20
CA ARG A 263 -3.09 8.31 -8.20
C ARG A 263 -4.48 7.86 -7.76
N GLU A 264 -4.59 6.59 -7.38
CA GLU A 264 -5.85 5.96 -6.95
C GLU A 264 -5.59 5.12 -5.69
N MET A 265 -6.58 5.03 -4.81
CA MET A 265 -6.54 4.14 -3.65
C MET A 265 -7.88 3.44 -3.45
N HIS A 266 -7.85 2.13 -3.27
CA HIS A 266 -9.01 1.30 -2.97
C HIS A 266 -8.80 0.58 -1.63
N CYS A 267 -9.88 0.44 -0.88
CA CYS A 267 -9.91 -0.22 0.42
C CYS A 267 -11.06 -1.24 0.39
N ARG A 268 -10.77 -2.51 0.68
CA ARG A 268 -11.80 -3.56 0.83
C ARG A 268 -11.67 -4.24 2.18
N ILE A 269 -12.79 -4.48 2.85
CA ILE A 269 -12.86 -5.35 4.02
C ILE A 269 -13.28 -6.74 3.55
N MET A 270 -12.54 -7.75 3.97
CA MET A 270 -12.63 -9.13 3.50
C MET A 270 -12.79 -10.08 4.69
N VAL A 271 -13.54 -11.16 4.47
CA VAL A 271 -13.78 -12.23 5.45
C VAL A 271 -13.21 -13.54 4.89
N PRO A 272 -12.41 -14.30 5.68
CA PRO A 272 -11.81 -15.57 5.25
C PRO A 272 -12.86 -16.60 4.79
N THR A 273 -12.53 -17.40 3.78
CA THR A 273 -13.33 -18.58 3.41
C THR A 273 -13.08 -19.74 4.37
N ASP A 274 -14.01 -20.69 4.41
CA ASP A 274 -14.01 -21.94 5.18
C ASP A 274 -12.82 -22.88 4.88
N PHE A 275 -12.19 -22.70 3.72
CA PHE A 275 -10.96 -23.40 3.31
C PHE A 275 -9.70 -22.53 3.37
N SER A 276 -9.80 -21.28 3.86
CA SER A 276 -8.64 -20.40 4.01
C SER A 276 -7.80 -20.81 5.23
N PRO A 277 -6.45 -20.76 5.17
CA PRO A 277 -5.60 -20.88 6.35
C PRO A 277 -5.74 -19.69 7.33
N THR A 278 -6.12 -18.52 6.82
CA THR A 278 -6.23 -17.26 7.58
C THR A 278 -7.59 -17.11 8.27
N GLN A 279 -8.08 -18.17 8.92
CA GLN A 279 -9.50 -18.31 9.22
C GLN A 279 -10.04 -17.53 10.42
#